data_AF-A0A7C1MB79-F1
#
_entry.id   AF-A0A7C1MB79-F1
#
_cell.length_a   1.000
_cell.length_b   1.000
_cell.length_c   1.000
_cell.angle_alpha   90.00
_cell.angle_beta   90.00
_cell.angle_gamma   90.00
#
_symmetry.space_group_name_H-M   'P 1'
#
loop_
_entity.id
_entity.type
_entity.pdbx_description
1 polymer ?
#
loop_
_entity_poly.entity_id
_entity_poly.type
_entity_poly.pdbx_seq_one_letter_code
_entity_poly.pdbx_strand_id
1 'polypeptide(L)'
;MKNPIVLLIDMCKEDLHSLEFVRPIEEILIKEGRKYFVKKCSEIDDASLKKCSCVIISGTSLMDEDYLNYKDRFLFLKNFKKPVLGICAGMQIIAMIFSGKLAKSQEIGPQRIFFKRKFLGLEGDINVYSLHNYSVKNIKSFEVFAESEKSIQAFKHRDREIYGVMFHPESRNKKLIANFLK
;
A
#
# COMPACT_ATOMS: atom_id res chain seq x y z
N MET A 1 -26.74 2.98 7.80
CA MET A 1 -25.65 3.14 6.81
C MET A 1 -24.76 1.91 6.89
N LYS A 2 -24.48 1.22 5.78
CA LYS A 2 -23.59 0.04 5.80
C LYS A 2 -22.17 0.51 6.10
N ASN A 3 -21.54 0.04 7.17
CA ASN A 3 -20.11 0.31 7.40
C ASN A 3 -19.32 -0.20 6.19
N PRO A 4 -18.44 0.62 5.58
CA PRO A 4 -17.60 0.22 4.46
C PRO A 4 -16.77 -1.01 4.86
N ILE A 5 -16.74 -2.02 3.99
CA ILE A 5 -15.99 -3.25 4.20
C ILE A 5 -14.64 -3.13 3.48
N VAL A 6 -13.54 -3.21 4.22
CA VAL A 6 -12.19 -3.18 3.66
C VAL A 6 -11.79 -4.59 3.21
N LEU A 7 -11.29 -4.72 1.99
CA LEU A 7 -10.52 -5.89 1.59
C LEU A 7 -9.04 -5.62 1.88
N LEU A 8 -8.46 -6.37 2.81
CA LEU A 8 -7.03 -6.33 3.11
C LEU A 8 -6.36 -7.48 2.34
N ILE A 9 -5.45 -7.15 1.43
CA ILE A 9 -4.70 -8.12 0.66
C ILE A 9 -3.35 -8.32 1.33
N ASP A 10 -3.13 -9.54 1.79
CA ASP A 10 -1.90 -10.01 2.41
C ASP A 10 -0.89 -10.42 1.34
N MET A 11 0.21 -9.69 1.28
CA MET A 11 1.32 -9.89 0.34
C MET A 11 2.40 -10.85 0.88
N CYS A 12 2.30 -11.28 2.13
CA CYS A 12 3.27 -12.17 2.77
C CYS A 12 3.07 -13.61 2.31
N LYS A 13 4.15 -14.22 1.83
CA LYS A 13 4.22 -15.66 1.54
C LYS A 13 4.02 -16.48 2.81
N GLU A 14 4.76 -16.13 3.87
CA GLU A 14 4.75 -16.86 5.14
C GLU A 14 3.78 -16.21 6.13
N ASP A 15 3.00 -17.03 6.84
CA ASP A 15 1.99 -16.54 7.78
C ASP A 15 2.60 -15.77 8.96
N LEU A 16 3.83 -16.12 9.38
CA LEU A 16 4.52 -15.41 10.45
C LEU A 16 4.83 -13.95 10.06
N HIS A 17 5.17 -13.65 8.81
CA HIS A 17 5.39 -12.27 8.36
C HIS A 17 4.07 -11.47 8.34
N SER A 18 2.94 -12.16 8.19
CA SER A 18 1.61 -11.51 8.23
C SER A 18 1.34 -10.89 9.61
N LEU A 19 1.92 -11.44 10.68
CA LEU A 19 1.84 -10.85 12.03
C LEU A 19 2.54 -9.49 12.12
N GLU A 20 3.51 -9.21 11.26
CA GLU A 20 4.26 -7.95 11.25
C GLU A 20 3.65 -6.93 10.28
N PHE A 21 3.20 -7.36 9.10
CA PHE A 21 2.78 -6.44 8.02
C PHE A 21 1.26 -6.34 7.81
N VAL A 22 0.49 -7.32 8.29
CA VAL A 22 -0.96 -7.38 8.09
C VAL A 22 -1.70 -7.13 9.40
N ARG A 23 -1.32 -7.83 10.47
CA ARG A 23 -1.98 -7.70 11.77
C ARG A 23 -2.00 -6.25 12.30
N PRO A 24 -0.94 -5.42 12.19
CA PRO A 24 -1.02 -4.03 12.62
C PRO A 24 -2.00 -3.19 11.79
N ILE A 25 -2.23 -3.54 10.52
CA ILE A 25 -3.28 -2.92 9.69
C ILE A 25 -4.66 -3.35 10.21
N GLU A 26 -4.85 -4.63 10.51
CA GLU A 26 -6.10 -5.14 11.11
C GLU A 26 -6.43 -4.43 12.44
N GLU A 27 -5.43 -4.24 13.31
CA GLU A 27 -5.60 -3.51 14.57
C GLU A 27 -6.08 -2.07 14.35
N ILE A 28 -5.57 -1.40 13.30
CA ILE A 28 -6.05 -0.06 12.91
C ILE A 28 -7.50 -0.15 12.40
N LEU A 29 -7.83 -1.13 11.57
CA LEU A 29 -9.19 -1.32 11.06
C LEU A 29 -10.20 -1.56 12.19
N ILE A 30 -9.85 -2.40 13.17
CA ILE A 30 -10.66 -2.66 14.37
C ILE A 30 -10.85 -1.37 15.17
N LYS A 31 -9.77 -0.63 15.42
CA LYS A 31 -9.81 0.64 16.16
C LYS A 31 -10.70 1.69 15.48
N GLU A 32 -10.68 1.75 14.16
CA GLU A 32 -11.52 2.66 13.35
C GLU A 32 -12.94 2.12 13.11
N GLY A 33 -13.33 1.01 13.75
CA GLY A 33 -14.67 0.41 13.65
C GLY A 33 -15.01 -0.13 12.26
N ARG A 34 -14.00 -0.45 11.44
CA ARG A 34 -14.18 -0.90 10.06
C ARG A 34 -14.35 -2.40 10.01
N LYS A 35 -15.36 -2.85 9.25
CA LYS A 35 -15.49 -4.25 8.88
C LYS A 35 -14.44 -4.56 7.84
N TYR A 36 -13.83 -5.74 7.92
CA TYR A 36 -12.86 -6.15 6.93
C TYR A 36 -12.85 -7.66 6.76
N PHE A 37 -12.19 -8.11 5.70
CA PHE A 37 -11.78 -9.50 5.55
C PHE A 37 -10.43 -9.52 4.82
N VAL A 38 -9.64 -10.56 5.08
CA VAL A 38 -8.28 -10.70 4.55
C VAL A 38 -8.27 -11.74 3.43
N LYS A 39 -7.47 -11.51 2.40
CA LYS A 39 -7.17 -12.46 1.33
C LYS A 39 -5.68 -12.48 1.07
N LYS A 40 -5.08 -13.67 0.91
CA LYS A 40 -3.73 -13.78 0.35
C LYS A 40 -3.72 -13.23 -1.07
N CYS A 41 -2.58 -12.67 -1.51
CA CYS A 41 -2.42 -12.18 -2.88
C CYS A 41 -2.67 -13.28 -3.94
N SER A 42 -2.44 -14.54 -3.59
CA SER A 42 -2.73 -15.73 -4.41
C SER A 42 -4.22 -16.13 -4.45
N GLU A 43 -5.08 -15.52 -3.63
CA GLU A 43 -6.48 -15.93 -3.41
C GLU A 43 -7.50 -14.81 -3.67
N ILE A 44 -7.08 -13.75 -4.37
CA ILE A 44 -7.97 -12.67 -4.78
C ILE A 44 -9.07 -13.24 -5.70
N ASP A 45 -10.33 -12.93 -5.38
CA ASP A 45 -11.52 -13.39 -6.09
C ASP A 45 -12.51 -12.26 -6.39
N ASP A 46 -13.38 -12.43 -7.39
CA ASP A 46 -14.34 -11.38 -7.78
C ASP A 46 -15.38 -11.06 -6.69
N ALA A 47 -15.73 -12.05 -5.87
CA ALA A 47 -16.74 -11.89 -4.82
C ALA A 47 -16.28 -10.87 -3.77
N SER A 48 -15.01 -10.98 -3.35
CA SER A 48 -14.37 -10.03 -2.45
C SER A 48 -14.31 -8.61 -3.04
N LEU A 49 -13.89 -8.47 -4.29
CA LEU A 49 -13.78 -7.19 -5.00
C LEU A 49 -15.14 -6.48 -5.15
N LYS A 50 -16.20 -7.24 -5.40
CA LYS A 50 -17.58 -6.71 -5.48
C LYS A 50 -18.06 -6.25 -4.11
N LYS A 51 -17.80 -7.02 -3.05
CA LYS A 51 -18.28 -6.79 -1.68
C LYS A 51 -17.58 -5.63 -0.96
N CYS A 52 -16.29 -5.41 -1.19
CA CYS A 52 -15.54 -4.38 -0.48
C CYS A 52 -15.90 -2.95 -0.94
N SER A 53 -15.61 -1.96 -0.12
CA SER A 53 -15.74 -0.53 -0.46
C SER A 53 -14.41 0.15 -0.76
N CYS A 54 -13.30 -0.46 -0.30
CA CYS A 54 -11.93 -0.06 -0.62
C CYS A 54 -11.00 -1.27 -0.42
N VAL A 55 -9.77 -1.14 -0.92
CA VAL A 55 -8.72 -2.17 -0.81
C VAL A 55 -7.49 -1.58 -0.15
N ILE A 56 -6.88 -2.33 0.77
CA ILE A 56 -5.52 -2.08 1.24
C ILE A 56 -4.66 -3.28 0.81
N ILE A 57 -3.53 -3.01 0.17
CA ILE A 57 -2.55 -4.02 -0.24
C ILE A 57 -1.33 -3.85 0.67
N SER A 58 -1.05 -4.85 1.50
CA SER A 58 0.00 -4.77 2.53
C SER A 58 1.41 -4.71 1.94
N GLY A 59 2.38 -4.44 2.80
CA GLY A 59 3.77 -4.75 2.52
C GLY A 59 4.08 -6.23 2.77
N THR A 60 5.36 -6.58 2.69
CA THR A 60 5.90 -7.88 3.09
C THR A 60 7.32 -7.69 3.64
N SER A 61 7.96 -8.77 4.08
CA SER A 61 9.33 -8.75 4.58
C SER A 61 10.35 -8.47 3.47
N LEU A 62 11.56 -8.04 3.86
CA LEU A 62 12.56 -7.50 2.94
C LEU A 62 12.92 -8.42 1.76
N MET A 63 12.93 -9.73 1.98
CA MET A 63 13.35 -10.74 0.99
C MET A 63 12.17 -11.51 0.38
N ASP A 64 10.94 -11.15 0.74
CA ASP A 64 9.76 -11.79 0.21
C ASP A 64 9.30 -11.10 -1.08
N GLU A 65 9.59 -11.75 -2.19
CA GLU A 65 9.23 -11.30 -3.53
C GLU A 65 8.16 -12.19 -4.18
N ASP A 66 7.57 -13.14 -3.43
CA ASP A 66 6.66 -14.15 -3.98
C ASP A 66 5.39 -13.54 -4.58
N TYR A 67 4.96 -12.39 -4.04
CA TYR A 67 3.84 -11.61 -4.56
C TYR A 67 3.99 -11.23 -6.05
N LEU A 68 5.23 -11.17 -6.59
CA LEU A 68 5.48 -10.91 -8.01
C LEU A 68 4.97 -12.03 -8.91
N ASN A 69 4.91 -13.27 -8.42
CA ASN A 69 4.34 -14.42 -9.13
C ASN A 69 2.82 -14.28 -9.34
N TYR A 70 2.17 -13.42 -8.55
CA TYR A 70 0.72 -13.21 -8.57
C TYR A 70 0.32 -11.86 -9.17
N LYS A 71 1.24 -11.14 -9.82
CA LYS A 71 1.00 -9.79 -10.37
C LYS A 71 -0.27 -9.71 -11.24
N ASP A 72 -0.58 -10.74 -12.01
CA ASP A 72 -1.70 -10.73 -12.96
C ASP A 72 -3.06 -10.73 -12.24
N ARG A 73 -3.11 -11.23 -11.00
CA ARG A 73 -4.30 -11.15 -10.14
C ARG A 73 -4.65 -9.71 -9.78
N PHE A 74 -3.72 -8.76 -9.91
CA PHE A 74 -3.95 -7.33 -9.65
C PHE A 74 -4.37 -6.53 -10.89
N LEU A 75 -4.56 -7.17 -12.05
CA LEU A 75 -5.05 -6.50 -13.26
C LEU A 75 -6.42 -5.84 -13.06
N PHE A 76 -7.23 -6.31 -12.09
CA PHE A 76 -8.49 -5.67 -11.72
C PHE A 76 -8.33 -4.18 -11.37
N LEU A 77 -7.16 -3.78 -10.86
CA LEU A 77 -6.85 -2.38 -10.52
C LEU A 77 -7.05 -1.43 -11.71
N LYS A 78 -6.92 -1.89 -12.95
CA LYS A 78 -7.20 -1.05 -14.13
C LYS A 78 -8.65 -0.57 -14.19
N ASN A 79 -9.60 -1.40 -13.74
CA ASN A 79 -11.04 -1.10 -13.82
C ASN A 79 -11.69 -0.83 -12.45
N PHE A 80 -10.97 -1.05 -11.35
CA PHE A 80 -11.50 -0.96 -9.99
C PHE A 80 -11.73 0.48 -9.49
N LYS A 81 -12.96 0.99 -9.56
CA LYS A 81 -13.27 2.40 -9.28
C LYS A 81 -13.23 2.81 -7.79
N LYS A 82 -13.10 1.86 -6.86
CA LYS A 82 -13.10 2.12 -5.42
C LYS A 82 -11.68 2.48 -4.92
N PRO A 83 -11.54 3.15 -3.77
CA PRO A 83 -10.24 3.55 -3.25
C PRO A 83 -9.29 2.36 -3.00
N VAL A 84 -8.00 2.57 -3.25
CA VAL A 84 -6.93 1.59 -3.04
C VAL A 84 -5.73 2.25 -2.36
N LEU A 85 -5.19 1.62 -1.33
CA LEU A 85 -3.90 1.98 -0.72
C LEU A 85 -2.92 0.81 -0.85
N GLY A 86 -1.78 1.04 -1.48
CA GLY A 86 -0.66 0.09 -1.50
C GLY A 86 0.47 0.51 -0.58
N ILE A 87 0.96 -0.43 0.22
CA ILE A 87 2.05 -0.25 1.18
C ILE A 87 3.24 -1.09 0.74
N CYS A 88 4.43 -0.50 0.58
CA CYS A 88 5.66 -1.18 0.17
C CYS A 88 5.43 -2.07 -1.09
N ALA A 89 5.38 -3.40 -0.95
CA ALA A 89 5.02 -4.34 -2.02
C ALA A 89 3.69 -4.00 -2.72
N GLY A 90 2.68 -3.52 -1.99
CA GLY A 90 1.44 -3.02 -2.57
C GLY A 90 1.65 -1.80 -3.48
N MET A 91 2.51 -0.85 -3.09
CA MET A 91 2.87 0.29 -3.94
C MET A 91 3.61 -0.16 -5.21
N GLN A 92 4.50 -1.14 -5.07
CA GLN A 92 5.26 -1.75 -6.18
C GLN A 92 4.32 -2.39 -7.21
N ILE A 93 3.35 -3.20 -6.75
CA ILE A 93 2.33 -3.81 -7.62
C ILE A 93 1.48 -2.76 -8.32
N ILE A 94 0.98 -1.77 -7.59
CA ILE A 94 0.20 -0.68 -8.17
C ILE A 94 1.01 0.00 -9.29
N ALA A 95 2.25 0.40 -9.02
CA ALA A 95 3.08 1.04 -10.03
C ALA A 95 3.23 0.18 -11.28
N MET A 96 3.51 -1.12 -11.14
CA MET A 96 3.67 -2.06 -12.25
C MET A 96 2.40 -2.20 -13.11
N ILE A 97 1.22 -2.30 -12.49
CA ILE A 97 -0.06 -2.40 -13.23
C ILE A 97 -0.31 -1.15 -14.09
N PHE A 98 0.17 0.00 -13.65
CA PHE A 98 0.07 1.28 -14.33
C PHE A 98 1.35 1.66 -15.11
N SER A 99 2.09 0.67 -15.62
CA SER A 99 3.26 0.80 -16.50
C SER A 99 4.55 1.37 -15.87
N GLY A 100 4.57 1.52 -14.55
CA GLY A 100 5.80 1.75 -13.79
C GLY A 100 6.71 0.53 -13.78
N LYS A 101 7.95 0.73 -13.34
CA LYS A 101 8.97 -0.34 -13.24
C LYS A 101 9.58 -0.37 -11.85
N LEU A 102 9.97 -1.57 -11.39
CA LEU A 102 10.82 -1.69 -10.21
C LEU A 102 12.23 -1.19 -10.51
N ALA A 103 12.85 -0.58 -9.51
CA ALA A 103 14.23 -0.14 -9.52
C ALA A 103 14.89 -0.53 -8.21
N LYS A 104 16.12 -1.04 -8.27
CA LYS A 104 16.90 -1.31 -7.07
C LYS A 104 17.13 0.00 -6.34
N SER A 105 16.65 0.07 -5.11
CA SER A 105 16.81 1.21 -4.21
C SER A 105 16.53 0.73 -2.81
N GLN A 106 17.59 0.30 -2.13
CA GLN A 106 17.47 -0.26 -0.80
C GLN A 106 17.41 0.85 0.25
N GLU A 107 16.35 0.82 1.06
CA GLU A 107 16.17 1.67 2.24
C GLU A 107 15.62 0.80 3.37
N ILE A 108 16.38 0.75 4.48
CA ILE A 108 16.07 -0.06 5.66
C ILE A 108 16.17 0.83 6.89
N GLY A 109 15.13 0.81 7.72
CA GLY A 109 15.09 1.55 8.97
C GLY A 109 14.42 2.93 8.85
N PRO A 110 14.59 3.78 9.87
CA PRO A 110 14.00 5.12 9.89
C PRO A 110 14.51 6.00 8.76
N GLN A 111 13.60 6.73 8.09
CA GLN A 111 13.92 7.72 7.05
C GLN A 111 13.17 9.02 7.33
N ARG A 112 13.78 10.18 7.03
CA ARG A 112 13.11 11.49 7.09
C ARG A 112 12.67 11.90 5.69
N ILE A 113 11.37 12.01 5.49
CA ILE A 113 10.76 12.25 4.18
C ILE A 113 9.94 13.55 4.24
N PHE A 114 10.14 14.42 3.25
CA PHE A 114 9.42 15.68 3.16
C PHE A 114 8.22 15.56 2.21
N PHE A 115 7.02 15.83 2.73
CA PHE A 115 5.78 15.89 1.96
C PHE A 115 5.47 17.34 1.58
N LYS A 116 5.58 17.66 0.28
CA LYS A 116 5.39 19.03 -0.24
C LYS A 116 3.98 19.59 -0.05
N ARG A 117 3.01 18.72 0.17
CA ARG A 117 1.60 19.04 0.42
C ARG A 117 0.95 17.86 1.14
N LYS A 118 -0.21 18.11 1.73
CA LYS A 118 -1.02 17.10 2.41
C LYS A 118 -1.22 15.82 1.58
N PHE A 119 -0.85 14.69 2.17
CA PHE A 119 -1.05 13.33 1.64
C PHE A 119 -1.61 12.43 2.74
N LEU A 120 -2.91 12.12 2.68
CA LEU A 120 -3.59 11.29 3.69
C LEU A 120 -3.29 11.74 5.14
N GLY A 121 -3.21 13.06 5.35
CA GLY A 121 -2.94 13.70 6.64
C GLY A 121 -1.47 13.77 7.06
N LEU A 122 -0.53 13.40 6.19
CA LEU A 122 0.89 13.72 6.33
C LEU A 122 1.22 15.00 5.55
N GLU A 123 2.05 15.86 6.11
CA GLU A 123 2.53 17.10 5.48
C GLU A 123 3.83 17.55 6.17
N GLY A 124 4.78 18.13 5.42
CA GLY A 124 6.07 18.54 5.95
C GLY A 124 7.03 17.37 6.23
N ASP A 125 7.90 17.53 7.21
CA ASP A 125 8.89 16.52 7.60
C ASP A 125 8.28 15.38 8.41
N ILE A 126 8.34 14.16 7.85
CA ILE A 126 7.81 12.95 8.48
C ILE A 126 8.90 11.92 8.66
N ASN A 127 9.00 11.35 9.85
CA ASN A 127 9.80 10.16 10.10
C ASN A 127 9.01 8.90 9.74
N VAL A 128 9.49 8.16 8.75
CA VAL A 128 8.89 6.91 8.28
C VAL A 128 9.81 5.73 8.57
N TYR A 129 9.30 4.50 8.40
CA TYR A 129 10.10 3.29 8.51
C TYR A 129 10.04 2.53 7.18
N SER A 130 11.18 2.43 6.51
CA SER A 130 11.31 1.75 5.21
C SER A 130 11.93 0.37 5.40
N LEU A 131 11.45 -0.59 4.62
CA LEU A 131 11.98 -1.95 4.60
C LEU A 131 11.79 -2.52 3.20
N HIS A 132 12.65 -2.12 2.25
CA HIS A 132 12.55 -2.59 0.87
C HIS A 132 13.91 -2.61 0.16
N ASN A 133 14.06 -3.55 -0.79
CA ASN A 133 15.19 -3.61 -1.72
C ASN A 133 14.92 -2.87 -3.04
N TYR A 134 13.63 -2.70 -3.37
CA TYR A 134 13.18 -2.06 -4.59
C TYR A 134 12.25 -0.90 -4.28
N SER A 135 12.31 0.11 -5.13
CA SER A 135 11.28 1.14 -5.24
C SER A 135 10.78 1.18 -6.68
N VAL A 136 10.06 2.22 -7.04
CA VAL A 136 9.39 2.36 -8.35
C VAL A 136 9.97 3.54 -9.13
N LYS A 137 9.99 3.39 -10.45
CA LYS A 137 10.34 4.45 -11.41
C LYS A 137 9.40 4.44 -12.60
N ASN A 138 9.48 5.48 -13.43
CA ASN A 138 8.67 5.65 -14.65
C ASN A 138 7.16 5.68 -14.39
N ILE A 139 6.72 6.26 -13.27
CA ILE A 139 5.33 6.25 -12.81
C ILE A 139 4.49 7.42 -13.36
N LYS A 140 4.40 7.56 -14.69
CA LYS A 140 3.73 8.71 -15.36
C LYS A 140 2.25 8.89 -14.98
N SER A 141 1.55 7.79 -14.71
CA SER A 141 0.14 7.76 -14.29
C SER A 141 -0.11 8.37 -12.91
N PHE A 142 0.96 8.66 -12.19
CA PHE A 142 0.91 9.11 -10.81
C PHE A 142 1.51 10.50 -10.65
N GLU A 143 1.03 11.15 -9.61
CA GLU A 143 1.56 12.37 -9.07
C GLU A 143 2.35 12.03 -7.80
N VAL A 144 3.59 12.50 -7.72
CA VAL A 144 4.48 12.24 -6.58
C VAL A 144 4.23 13.27 -5.49
N PHE A 145 4.15 12.80 -4.25
CA PHE A 145 3.91 13.63 -3.06
C PHE A 145 5.14 13.72 -2.16
N ALA A 146 5.97 12.67 -2.16
CA ALA A 146 7.19 12.64 -1.40
C ALA A 146 8.22 11.71 -2.04
N GLU A 147 9.49 12.06 -1.87
CA GLU A 147 10.66 11.33 -2.33
C GLU A 147 11.71 11.37 -1.22
N SER A 148 12.54 10.32 -1.14
CA SER A 148 13.81 10.34 -0.42
C SER A 148 14.94 10.71 -1.39
N GLU A 149 16.17 10.72 -0.92
CA GLU A 149 17.35 10.87 -1.79
C GLU A 149 17.46 9.73 -2.82
N LYS A 150 16.87 8.55 -2.53
CA LYS A 150 17.03 7.35 -3.33
C LYS A 150 15.80 6.98 -4.12
N SER A 151 14.60 7.30 -3.63
CA SER A 151 13.39 6.76 -4.23
C SER A 151 12.10 7.51 -3.96
N ILE A 152 11.08 7.18 -4.76
CA ILE A 152 9.73 7.72 -4.60
C ILE A 152 9.09 7.07 -3.37
N GLN A 153 8.63 7.89 -2.44
CA GLN A 153 8.11 7.46 -1.13
C GLN A 153 6.60 7.50 -1.03
N ALA A 154 5.95 8.40 -1.76
CA ALA A 154 4.50 8.48 -1.80
C ALA A 154 4.00 9.00 -3.16
N PHE A 155 2.94 8.37 -3.66
CA PHE A 155 2.24 8.84 -4.85
C PHE A 155 0.72 8.73 -4.73
N LYS A 156 0.01 9.48 -5.57
CA LYS A 156 -1.42 9.30 -5.86
C LYS A 156 -1.63 9.16 -7.36
N HIS A 157 -2.53 8.30 -7.80
CA HIS A 157 -2.96 8.26 -9.20
C HIS A 157 -3.64 9.58 -9.56
N ARG A 158 -3.33 10.14 -10.73
CA ARG A 158 -3.78 11.49 -11.13
C ARG A 158 -5.31 11.64 -11.09
N ASP A 159 -6.02 10.64 -11.61
CA ASP A 159 -7.49 10.71 -11.77
C ASP A 159 -8.28 9.79 -10.81
N ARG A 160 -7.62 9.09 -9.89
CA ARG A 160 -8.25 8.01 -9.11
C ARG A 160 -7.77 8.03 -7.66
N GLU A 161 -8.62 7.52 -6.77
CA GLU A 161 -8.32 7.32 -5.35
C GLU A 161 -7.41 6.09 -5.13
N ILE A 162 -6.27 6.05 -5.84
CA ILE A 162 -5.25 5.02 -5.70
C ILE A 162 -3.99 5.68 -5.14
N TYR A 163 -3.55 5.19 -4.00
CA TYR A 163 -2.45 5.72 -3.22
C TYR A 163 -1.36 4.66 -3.07
N GLY A 164 -0.10 5.09 -3.06
CA GLY A 164 1.04 4.23 -2.79
C GLY A 164 1.98 4.90 -1.79
N VAL A 165 2.50 4.12 -0.83
CA VAL A 165 3.61 4.51 0.04
C VAL A 165 4.71 3.43 0.06
N MET A 166 5.97 3.83 0.06
CA MET A 166 7.13 2.92 0.04
C MET A 166 7.69 2.65 1.46
N PHE A 167 6.99 3.12 2.48
CA PHE A 167 7.27 2.88 3.89
C PHE A 167 6.10 2.16 4.55
N HIS A 168 6.27 1.72 5.80
CA HIS A 168 5.28 0.97 6.58
C HIS A 168 4.52 1.90 7.56
N PRO A 169 3.42 2.55 7.12
CA PRO A 169 2.63 3.43 7.99
C PRO A 169 2.01 2.68 9.18
N GLU A 170 1.75 1.39 9.05
CA GLU A 170 1.24 0.53 10.10
C GLU A 170 2.17 0.45 11.32
N SER A 171 3.48 0.70 11.15
CA SER A 171 4.45 0.69 12.24
C SER A 171 4.58 2.05 12.96
N ARG A 172 4.62 3.18 12.23
CA ARG A 172 4.89 4.51 12.81
C ARG A 172 3.91 5.62 12.45
N ASN A 173 3.17 5.49 11.35
CA ASN A 173 2.33 6.55 10.78
C ASN A 173 0.86 6.09 10.64
N LYS A 174 0.33 5.39 11.66
CA LYS A 174 -0.99 4.73 11.65
C LYS A 174 -2.15 5.65 11.24
N LYS A 175 -2.02 6.96 11.52
CA LYS A 175 -2.99 7.98 11.10
C LYS A 175 -3.17 8.07 9.58
N LEU A 176 -2.16 7.71 8.78
CA LEU A 176 -2.27 7.65 7.32
C LEU A 176 -3.36 6.65 6.90
N ILE A 177 -3.32 5.43 7.47
CA ILE A 177 -4.34 4.41 7.20
C ILE A 177 -5.70 4.88 7.72
N ALA A 178 -5.77 5.47 8.92
CA ALA A 178 -7.03 6.02 9.44
C ALA A 178 -7.62 7.12 8.53
N ASN A 179 -6.79 8.00 7.96
CA ASN A 179 -7.24 9.03 7.04
C ASN A 179 -7.65 8.50 5.67
N PHE A 180 -7.03 7.41 5.19
CA PHE A 180 -7.48 6.70 3.99
C PHE A 180 -8.88 6.08 4.16
N LEU A 181 -9.25 5.70 5.39
CA LEU A 181 -10.54 5.08 5.68
C LEU A 181 -11.70 6.07 5.81
N LYS A 182 -11.44 7.37 5.91
CA LYS A 182 -12.45 8.42 6.03
C LYS A 182 -13.17 8.65 4.70
#